data_AF-A0A1W1DTM7-F1
#
_entry.id   AF-A0A1W1DTM7-F1
#
_cell.length_a   1.000
_cell.length_b   1.000
_cell.length_c   1.000
_cell.angle_alpha   90.00
_cell.angle_beta   90.00
_cell.angle_gamma   90.00
#
_symmetry.space_group_name_H-M   'P 1'
#
loop_
_entity.id
_entity.type
_entity.pdbx_description
1 polymer ?
#
loop_
_entity_poly.entity_id
_entity_poly.type
_entity_poly.pdbx_seq_one_letter_code
_entity_poly.pdbx_strand_id
1 'polypeptide(L)' 'MNNHQNTIFHQFENFLKTPLALLGVDLKNSKINKICHFANHPYLCKGLLFMQRSPLKYLIN' A
#
# COMPACT_ATOMS: atom_id res chain seq x y z
N MET A 1 -3.27 -9.67 24.44
CA MET A 1 -2.84 -10.17 23.13
C MET A 1 -1.93 -11.37 23.39
N ASN A 2 -2.25 -12.54 22.84
CA ASN A 2 -1.44 -13.74 23.08
C ASN A 2 -0.29 -13.82 22.07
N ASN A 3 0.80 -14.47 22.48
CA ASN A 3 2.08 -14.53 21.76
C ASN A 3 1.88 -15.13 20.35
N HIS A 4 0.91 -16.04 20.23
CA HIS A 4 0.52 -16.71 19.01
C HIS A 4 -0.11 -15.78 17.96
N GLN A 5 -1.03 -14.90 18.36
CA GLN A 5 -1.61 -13.87 17.50
C GLN A 5 -0.55 -12.93 16.94
N ASN A 6 0.44 -12.55 17.75
CA ASN A 6 1.52 -11.69 17.31
C ASN A 6 2.42 -12.38 16.27
N THR A 7 2.60 -13.71 16.40
CA THR A 7 3.41 -14.50 15.46
C THR A 7 2.69 -14.63 14.10
N ILE A 8 1.37 -14.84 14.13
CA ILE A 8 0.52 -14.88 12.92
C ILE A 8 0.55 -13.51 12.21
N PHE A 9 0.44 -12.42 12.96
CA PHE A 9 0.48 -11.07 12.39
C PHE A 9 1.83 -10.79 11.71
N HIS A 10 2.95 -11.17 12.33
CA HIS A 10 4.27 -11.03 11.71
C HIS A 10 4.45 -11.88 10.45
N GLN A 11 3.96 -13.12 10.44
CA GLN A 11 3.99 -13.94 9.22
C GLN A 11 3.14 -13.32 8.10
N PHE A 12 1.98 -12.78 8.44
CA PHE A 12 1.10 -12.12 7.49
C PHE A 12 1.73 -10.83 6.93
N GLU A 13 2.34 -10.01 7.78
CA GLU A 13 3.08 -8.80 7.37
C GLU A 13 4.22 -9.15 6.39
N ASN A 14 5.02 -10.19 6.71
CA ASN A 14 6.09 -10.65 5.82
C ASN A 14 5.55 -11.23 4.50
N PHE A 15 4.43 -11.96 4.54
CA PHE A 15 3.76 -12.46 3.33
C PHE A 15 3.31 -11.31 2.44
N LEU A 16 2.76 -10.23 3.02
CA LEU A 16 2.26 -9.09 2.28
C LEU A 16 3.36 -8.14 1.78
N LYS A 17 4.53 -8.09 2.39
CA LYS A 17 5.64 -7.19 2.00
C LYS A 17 6.00 -7.31 0.52
N THR A 18 6.19 -8.53 0.03
CA THR A 18 6.59 -8.80 -1.35
C THR A 18 5.53 -8.37 -2.38
N PRO A 19 4.26 -8.80 -2.28
CA PRO A 19 3.22 -8.35 -3.20
C PRO A 19 2.92 -6.86 -3.09
N LEU A 20 3.02 -6.23 -1.91
CA LEU A 20 2.88 -4.76 -1.79
C LEU A 20 4.00 -4.01 -2.49
N ALA A 21 5.25 -4.47 -2.34
CA ALA A 21 6.40 -3.86 -3.01
C ALA A 21 6.28 -3.98 -4.53
N LEU A 22 5.88 -5.16 -5.02
CA LEU A 22 5.63 -5.39 -6.45
C LEU A 22 4.49 -4.50 -6.97
N LEU A 23 3.36 -4.44 -6.25
CA LEU A 23 2.24 -3.57 -6.58
C LEU A 23 2.66 -2.10 -6.62
N GLY A 24 3.47 -1.62 -5.68
CA GLY A 24 3.98 -0.25 -5.67
C GLY A 24 4.84 0.08 -6.91
N VAL A 25 5.66 -0.87 -7.36
CA VAL A 25 6.47 -0.75 -8.58
C VAL A 25 5.58 -0.76 -9.83
N ASP A 26 4.63 -1.68 -9.90
CA ASP A 26 3.70 -1.78 -11.03
C ASP A 26 2.79 -0.56 -11.13
N LEU A 27 2.32 -0.01 -10.01
CA LEU A 27 1.56 1.23 -9.98
C LEU A 27 2.39 2.44 -10.46
N LYS A 28 3.67 2.51 -10.07
CA LYS A 28 4.59 3.58 -10.49
C LYS A 28 4.94 3.49 -11.99
N ASN A 29 5.09 2.28 -12.50
CA ASN A 29 5.40 2.03 -13.91
C ASN A 29 4.14 2.02 -14.80
N SER A 30 2.97 1.85 -14.19
CA SER A 30 1.70 1.86 -14.87
C SER A 30 1.36 3.25 -15.38
N LYS A 31 0.78 3.30 -16.59
CA LYS A 31 0.10 4.48 -17.14
C LYS A 31 -1.10 4.93 -16.28
N ILE A 32 -1.33 4.39 -15.08
CA ILE A 32 -2.28 4.91 -14.09
C ILE A 32 -2.14 6.41 -13.92
N ASN A 33 -0.93 6.97 -13.94
CA ASN A 33 -0.75 8.42 -13.86
C ASN A 33 -1.31 9.19 -15.09
N LYS A 34 -1.46 8.51 -16.23
CA LYS A 34 -2.07 9.02 -17.47
C LYS A 34 -3.57 8.71 -17.57
N ILE A 35 -4.02 7.57 -17.04
CA ILE A 35 -5.43 7.13 -17.11
C ILE A 35 -6.25 7.77 -15.98
N CYS A 36 -5.70 7.85 -14.77
CA CYS A 36 -6.25 8.72 -13.73
C CYS A 36 -5.84 10.15 -14.07
N HIS A 37 -6.70 10.87 -14.81
CA HIS A 37 -6.63 12.32 -14.81
C HIS A 37 -6.87 12.80 -13.39
N PHE A 38 -5.79 13.09 -12.64
CA PHE A 38 -5.86 13.42 -11.22
C PHE A 38 -6.83 14.58 -10.93
N ALA A 39 -7.00 15.48 -11.89
CA ALA A 39 -7.95 16.59 -11.86
C ALA A 39 -9.42 16.14 -11.89
N ASN A 40 -9.74 15.03 -12.54
CA ASN A 40 -11.12 14.55 -12.75
C ASN A 40 -11.59 13.62 -11.62
N HIS A 41 -10.66 13.03 -10.85
CA HIS A 41 -10.98 12.10 -9.76
C HIS A 41 -10.17 12.39 -8.49
N PRO A 42 -10.34 13.59 -7.88
CA PRO A 42 -9.52 14.06 -6.76
C PRO A 42 -9.52 13.13 -5.54
N TYR A 43 -10.58 12.33 -5.36
CA TYR A 43 -10.70 11.35 -4.28
C TYR A 43 -9.81 10.10 -4.48
N LEU A 44 -9.68 9.61 -5.72
CA LEU A 44 -8.77 8.49 -6.04
C LEU A 44 -7.30 8.91 -5.86
N CYS A 45 -6.99 10.14 -6.23
CA CYS A 45 -5.68 10.75 -6.05
C CYS A 45 -5.27 10.82 -4.59
N LYS A 46 -6.21 11.24 -3.72
CA LYS A 46 -5.96 11.36 -2.28
C LYS A 46 -5.64 10.01 -1.65
N GLY A 47 -6.38 8.95 -2.02
CA GLY A 47 -6.13 7.59 -1.55
C GLY A 47 -4.77 7.04 -1.99
N LEU A 48 -4.40 7.24 -3.26
CA LEU A 48 -3.11 6.81 -3.81
C LEU A 48 -1.93 7.60 -3.23
N LEU A 49 -2.08 8.92 -3.02
CA LEU A 49 -1.05 9.74 -2.36
C LEU A 49 -0.81 9.28 -0.91
N PHE A 50 -1.89 8.86 -0.23
CA PHE A 50 -1.83 8.34 1.14
C PHE A 50 -1.07 7.00 1.20
N MET A 51 -1.32 6.12 0.23
CA MET A 51 -0.58 4.85 0.08
C MET A 51 0.89 5.09 -0.29
N GLN A 52 1.17 6.06 -1.16
CA GLN A 52 2.53 6.37 -1.61
C GLN A 52 3.38 7.09 -0.54
N ARG A 53 2.76 7.97 0.29
CA ARG A 53 3.45 8.69 1.37
C ARG A 53 3.55 7.92 2.68
N SER A 54 2.78 6.86 2.83
CA SER A 54 2.77 6.06 4.06
C SER A 54 2.50 4.59 3.77
N PRO A 55 3.42 3.85 3.13
CA PRO A 55 3.19 2.43 2.91
C PRO A 55 3.27 1.58 4.19
N LEU A 56 3.96 2.04 5.25
CA LEU A 56 4.33 1.16 6.38
C LEU A 56 4.18 1.76 7.79
N LYS A 57 3.95 3.07 7.94
CA LYS A 57 4.04 3.73 9.26
C LYS A 57 2.78 3.58 10.13
N TYR A 58 1.63 3.23 9.54
CA TYR A 58 0.34 3.10 10.23
C TYR A 58 -0.14 1.65 10.35
N LEU A 59 0.59 0.69 9.80
CA LEU A 59 0.29 -0.74 9.93
C LEU A 59 1.08 -1.39 11.09
N ILE A 60 2.07 -0.68 11.66
CA ILE A 60 3.04 -1.19 12.65
C ILE A 60 2.85 -0.51 14.04
N ASN A 61 1.70 0.10 14.32
CA ASN A 61 1.38 0.66 15.65
C ASN A 61 0.07 0.08 16.18
#